data_AF-A0A521TPJ4-F1
#
_entry.id   AF-A0A521TPJ4-F1
#
_cell.length_a   1.000
_cell.length_b   1.000
_cell.length_c   1.000
_cell.angle_alpha   90.00
_cell.angle_beta   90.00
_cell.angle_gamma   90.00
#
_symmetry.space_group_name_H-M   'P 1'
#
loop_
_entity.id
_entity.type
_entity.pdbx_description
1 polymer ?
#
loop_
_entity_poly.entity_id
_entity_poly.type
_entity_poly.pdbx_seq_one_letter_code
_entity_poly.pdbx_strand_id
1 'polypeptide(L)'
;MRYRADLHCYLCSRSAATLEWEGSTPGAVMVTRPGMAIGEMAAHEARRVRCVRCGGPTFIEEIEQVRQPAMVTIEPARRGRPRKVDKDRELEQEQALLARIA
;
A
#
# COMPACT_ATOMS: atom_id res chain seq x y z
N MET A 1 -6.01 -1.77 -9.42
CA MET A 1 -7.10 -2.17 -8.49
C MET A 1 -6.66 -3.43 -7.77
N ARG A 2 -6.61 -3.44 -6.44
CA ARG A 2 -6.17 -4.59 -5.66
C ARG A 2 -7.38 -5.30 -5.08
N TYR A 3 -7.35 -6.62 -5.09
CA TYR A 3 -8.36 -7.47 -4.48
C TYR A 3 -7.72 -8.32 -3.39
N ARG A 4 -8.50 -8.62 -2.37
CA ARG A 4 -8.14 -9.50 -1.26
C ARG A 4 -9.26 -10.50 -1.04
N ALA A 5 -8.92 -11.74 -0.73
CA ALA A 5 -9.90 -12.75 -0.33
C ALA A 5 -9.32 -13.66 0.75
N ASP A 6 -10.14 -14.07 1.71
CA ASP A 6 -9.74 -15.01 2.74
C ASP A 6 -10.23 -16.42 2.41
N LEU A 7 -9.33 -17.39 2.60
CA LEU A 7 -9.60 -18.81 2.44
C LEU A 7 -9.92 -19.43 3.80
N HIS A 8 -11.10 -20.00 3.94
CA HIS A 8 -11.53 -20.73 5.14
C HIS A 8 -11.59 -22.23 4.88
N CYS A 9 -11.27 -23.04 5.90
CA CYS A 9 -11.33 -24.49 5.81
C CYS A 9 -12.74 -25.02 6.09
N TYR A 10 -13.28 -25.88 5.22
CA TYR A 10 -14.57 -26.53 5.43
C TYR A 10 -14.64 -27.44 6.66
N LEU A 11 -13.50 -28.01 7.09
CA LEU A 11 -13.49 -29.03 8.15
C LEU A 11 -13.28 -28.44 9.55
N CYS A 12 -12.36 -27.49 9.68
CA CYS A 12 -12.02 -26.91 10.98
C CYS A 12 -12.42 -25.44 11.13
N SER A 13 -13.06 -24.86 10.11
CA SER A 13 -13.56 -23.48 10.07
C SER A 13 -12.50 -22.40 10.34
N ARG A 14 -11.21 -22.73 10.25
CA ARG A 14 -10.11 -21.78 10.43
C ARG A 14 -9.75 -21.11 9.12
N SER A 15 -9.23 -19.88 9.22
CA SER A 15 -8.51 -19.23 8.14
C SER A 15 -7.28 -20.06 7.77
N ALA A 16 -7.25 -20.48 6.51
CA ALA A 16 -6.21 -21.31 5.92
C ALA A 16 -5.17 -20.46 5.17
N ALA A 17 -5.59 -19.36 4.54
CA ALA A 17 -4.72 -18.41 3.88
C ALA A 17 -5.46 -17.10 3.55
N THR A 18 -4.71 -16.04 3.28
CA THR A 18 -5.19 -14.82 2.64
C THR A 18 -4.59 -14.73 1.24
N LEU A 19 -5.44 -14.43 0.26
CA LEU A 19 -5.10 -14.25 -1.15
C LEU A 19 -5.16 -12.77 -1.49
N GLU A 20 -4.18 -12.27 -2.23
CA GLU A 20 -4.18 -10.91 -2.75
C GLU A 20 -3.71 -10.89 -4.19
N TRP A 21 -4.37 -10.12 -5.04
CA TRP A 21 -3.99 -9.97 -6.44
C TRP A 21 -4.32 -8.59 -6.99
N GLU A 22 -3.69 -8.26 -8.11
CA GLU A 22 -3.95 -7.02 -8.84
C GLU A 22 -4.74 -7.29 -10.13
N GLY A 23 -5.63 -6.36 -10.48
CA GLY A 23 -6.47 -6.45 -11.66
C GLY A 23 -7.73 -7.29 -11.44
N SER A 24 -8.67 -7.21 -12.38
CA SER A 24 -9.96 -7.91 -12.30
C SER A 24 -9.81 -9.43 -12.47
N THR A 25 -8.77 -9.88 -13.16
CA THR A 25 -8.48 -11.29 -13.40
C THR A 25 -7.17 -11.67 -12.71
N PRO A 26 -7.18 -12.64 -11.78
CA PRO A 26 -5.97 -13.04 -11.06
C PRO A 26 -5.04 -13.82 -12.00
N GLY A 27 -3.88 -13.23 -12.33
CA GLY A 27 -2.78 -13.94 -13.00
C GLY A 27 -1.81 -14.52 -11.97
N ALA A 28 -1.13 -13.62 -11.25
CA ALA A 28 -0.32 -13.94 -10.08
C ALA A 28 -1.08 -13.54 -8.80
N VAL A 29 -1.00 -14.41 -7.78
CA VAL A 29 -1.69 -14.24 -6.50
C VAL A 29 -0.66 -14.37 -5.39
N MET A 30 -0.58 -13.36 -4.53
CA MET A 30 0.13 -13.48 -3.28
C MET A 30 -0.69 -14.28 -2.29
N VAL A 31 -0.06 -15.27 -1.68
CA VAL A 31 -0.70 -16.18 -0.73
C VAL A 31 0.04 -16.13 0.59
N THR A 32 -0.68 -15.70 1.63
CA THR A 32 -0.19 -15.64 3.00
C THR A 32 -0.83 -16.77 3.79
N ARG A 33 -0.04 -17.72 4.29
CA ARG A 33 -0.53 -18.85 5.09
C ARG A 33 -0.04 -18.72 6.54
N PRO A 34 -0.86 -19.09 7.55
CA PRO A 34 -0.43 -19.01 8.94
C PRO A 34 0.85 -19.81 9.19
N GLY A 35 1.89 -19.14 9.69
CA GLY A 35 3.18 -19.76 10.01
C GLY A 35 4.08 -20.09 8.81
N MET A 36 3.77 -19.60 7.61
CA MET A 36 4.62 -19.74 6.43
C MET A 36 5.04 -18.37 5.89
N ALA A 37 6.15 -18.35 5.15
CA ALA A 37 6.54 -17.16 4.39
C ALA A 37 5.49 -16.85 3.32
N ILE A 38 5.32 -15.56 3.03
CA ILE A 38 4.46 -15.08 1.94
C ILE A 38 5.07 -15.58 0.63
N GLY A 39 4.24 -16.20 -0.22
CA GLY A 39 4.65 -16.70 -1.52
C GLY A 39 3.76 -16.14 -2.63
N GLU A 40 4.36 -15.90 -3.79
CA GLU A 40 3.63 -15.63 -5.02
C GLU A 40 3.42 -16.94 -5.77
N MET A 41 2.19 -17.17 -6.27
CA MET A 41 1.87 -18.35 -7.05
C MET A 41 0.84 -18.04 -8.13
N ALA A 42 0.76 -18.90 -9.14
CA ALA A 42 -0.24 -18.73 -10.19
C ALA A 42 -1.66 -18.95 -9.64
N ALA A 43 -2.65 -18.27 -10.20
CA ALA A 43 -4.03 -18.34 -9.71
C ALA A 43 -4.61 -19.78 -9.69
N HIS A 44 -4.18 -20.65 -10.60
CA HIS A 44 -4.61 -22.05 -10.63
C HIS A 44 -4.01 -22.90 -9.49
N GLU A 45 -2.83 -22.54 -9.00
CA GLU A 45 -2.18 -23.18 -7.85
C GLU A 45 -2.79 -22.66 -6.55
N ALA A 46 -3.05 -21.36 -6.46
CA ALA A 46 -3.72 -20.72 -5.32
C ALA A 46 -5.09 -21.37 -5.03
N ARG A 47 -5.83 -21.78 -6.06
CA ARG A 47 -7.11 -22.52 -5.93
C ARG A 47 -6.98 -23.91 -5.28
N ARG A 48 -5.77 -24.47 -5.26
CA ARG A 48 -5.48 -25.81 -4.71
C ARG A 48 -4.89 -25.75 -3.30
N VAL A 49 -4.74 -24.55 -2.73
CA VAL A 49 -4.28 -24.36 -1.35
C VAL A 49 -5.17 -25.16 -0.40
N ARG A 50 -4.55 -25.87 0.54
CA ARG A 50 -5.23 -26.66 1.58
C ARG A 50 -4.95 -26.07 2.96
N CYS A 51 -5.79 -26.41 3.92
CA CYS A 51 -5.56 -26.02 5.31
C CYS A 51 -4.25 -26.60 5.82
N VAL A 52 -3.34 -25.75 6.33
CA VAL A 52 -2.06 -26.17 6.90
C VAL A 52 -2.21 -27.02 8.17
N ARG A 53 -3.35 -26.93 8.85
CA ARG A 53 -3.60 -27.62 10.13
C ARG A 53 -4.20 -29.01 9.96
N CYS A 54 -5.22 -29.16 9.11
CA CYS A 54 -5.94 -30.44 8.95
C CYS A 54 -5.87 -31.02 7.52
N GLY A 55 -5.24 -30.33 6.57
CA GLY A 55 -5.19 -30.75 5.16
C GLY A 55 -6.52 -30.63 4.40
N GLY A 56 -7.58 -30.14 5.05
CA GLY A 56 -8.92 -30.05 4.49
C GLY A 56 -9.06 -29.11 3.29
N PRO A 57 -10.14 -29.27 2.49
CA PRO A 57 -10.50 -28.33 1.44
C PRO A 57 -10.77 -26.94 2.02
N THR A 58 -10.48 -25.92 1.21
CA THR A 58 -10.72 -24.52 1.54
C THR A 58 -11.66 -23.89 0.53
N PHE A 59 -12.40 -22.87 0.95
CA PHE A 59 -13.25 -22.05 0.09
C PHE A 59 -12.95 -20.57 0.32
N ILE A 60 -13.32 -19.76 -0.68
CA ILE A 60 -13.29 -18.31 -0.59
C ILE A 60 -14.60 -17.88 0.07
N GLU A 61 -14.50 -17.11 1.15
CA GLU A 61 -15.67 -16.56 1.82
C GLU A 61 -16.13 -15.26 1.16
N GLU A 62 -15.28 -14.23 1.17
CA GLU A 62 -15.56 -12.93 0.57
C GLU A 62 -14.37 -12.44 -0.26
N ILE A 63 -14.66 -11.74 -1.36
CA ILE A 63 -13.67 -11.04 -2.18
C ILE A 63 -13.86 -9.55 -1.98
N GLU A 64 -12.90 -8.93 -1.31
CA GLU A 64 -12.87 -7.50 -1.03
C GLU A 64 -12.06 -6.75 -2.08
N GLN A 65 -12.59 -5.60 -2.51
CA GLN A 65 -11.84 -4.66 -3.34
C GLN A 65 -11.09 -3.67 -2.44
N VAL A 66 -9.78 -3.83 -2.34
CA VAL A 66 -8.92 -2.95 -1.54
C VAL A 66 -8.65 -1.67 -2.32
N ARG A 67 -9.25 -0.55 -1.87
CA ARG A 67 -8.96 0.78 -2.43
C ARG A 67 -7.57 1.24 -1.95
N GLN A 68 -6.69 1.57 -2.89
CA GLN A 68 -5.45 2.26 -2.53
C GLN A 68 -5.80 3.71 -2.16
N PRO A 69 -5.33 4.22 -1.00
CA PRO A 69 -5.52 5.62 -0.67
C PRO A 69 -4.80 6.49 -1.70
N ALA A 70 -5.50 7.50 -2.25
CA ALA A 70 -4.89 8.44 -3.17
C ALA A 70 -3.83 9.25 -2.42
N MET A 71 -2.57 9.18 -2.87
CA MET A 71 -1.54 10.09 -2.38
C MET A 71 -1.86 11.49 -2.89
N VAL A 72 -2.31 12.36 -1.99
CA VAL A 72 -2.54 13.77 -2.30
C VAL A 72 -1.25 14.52 -2.04
N THR A 73 -0.56 14.92 -3.10
CA THR A 73 0.56 15.86 -3.00
C THR A 73 -0.01 17.24 -2.70
N ILE A 74 0.13 17.70 -1.45
CA ILE A 74 -0.23 19.07 -1.07
C ILE A 74 0.88 19.98 -1.60
N GLU A 75 0.66 20.58 -2.76
CA GLU A 75 1.54 21.65 -3.22
C GLU A 75 1.47 22.82 -2.24
N PRO A 76 2.61 23.38 -1.78
CA PRO A 76 2.59 24.58 -0.97
C PRO A 76 1.89 25.68 -1.76
N ALA A 77 0.98 26.41 -1.09
CA ALA A 77 0.31 27.55 -1.70
C ALA A 77 1.36 28.47 -2.34
N ARG A 78 1.21 28.73 -3.64
CA ARG A 78 2.13 29.63 -4.36
C ARG A 78 2.14 30.95 -3.61
N ARG A 79 3.25 31.26 -2.94
CA ARG A 79 3.45 32.59 -2.37
C ARG A 79 3.33 33.55 -3.56
N GLY A 80 2.35 34.46 -3.49
CA GLY A 80 2.25 35.54 -4.47
C GLY A 80 3.57 36.31 -4.53
N ARG A 81 3.71 37.20 -5.52
CA ARG A 81 4.89 38.07 -5.62
C ARG A 81 5.13 38.75 -4.26
N PRO A 82 6.32 38.61 -3.64
CA PRO A 82 6.65 39.30 -2.41
C PRO A 82 6.38 40.80 -2.54
N ARG A 83 5.87 41.44 -1.48
CA ARG A 83 5.72 42.90 -1.49
C ARG A 83 7.13 43.52 -1.57
N LYS A 84 7.26 44.66 -2.24
CA LYS A 84 8.55 45.33 -2.43
C LYS A 84 9.30 45.56 -1.11
N VAL A 85 8.55 45.93 -0.06
CA VAL A 85 9.08 46.18 1.28
C VAL A 85 9.75 44.95 1.90
N ASP A 86 9.20 43.75 1.66
CA ASP A 86 9.76 42.51 2.21
C ASP A 86 11.07 42.15 1.49
N LYS A 87 11.15 42.41 0.18
CA LYS A 87 12.36 42.19 -0.62
C LYS A 87 13.50 43.15 -0.21
N ASP A 88 13.17 44.41 0.02
CA ASP A 88 14.15 45.41 0.44
C ASP A 88 14.72 45.05 1.83
N ARG A 89 13.87 44.57 2.76
CA ARG A 89 14.29 44.06 4.08
C ARG A 89 15.16 42.80 3.99
N GLU A 90 14.84 41.86 3.10
CA GLU A 90 15.66 40.66 2.88
C GLU A 90 17.06 41.03 2.36
N LEU A 91 17.16 41.98 1.42
CA LEU A 91 18.44 42.46 0.88
C LEU A 91 19.27 43.17 1.95
N GLU A 92 18.66 44.00 2.79
CA GLU A 92 19.34 44.65 3.92
C GLU A 92 19.90 43.63 4.92
N GLN A 93 19.15 42.56 5.21
CA GLN A 93 19.59 41.48 6.10
C GLN A 93 20.75 40.69 5.49
N GLU A 94 20.69 40.38 4.20
CA GLU A 94 21.74 39.66 3.48
C GLU A 94 23.04 40.48 3.43
N GLN A 95 22.94 41.79 3.15
CA GLN A 95 24.08 42.70 3.18
C GLN A 95 24.69 42.84 4.58
N ALA A 96 23.85 42.91 5.63
CA ALA A 96 24.32 42.96 7.01
C ALA A 96 25.01 41.66 7.46
N LEU A 97 24.56 40.50 6.97
CA LEU A 97 25.22 39.22 7.22
C LEU A 97 26.56 39.12 6.52
N LEU A 98 26.65 39.55 5.26
CA LEU A 98 27.92 39.56 4.52
C LEU A 98 28.94 40.51 5.16
N ALA A 99 28.51 41.70 5.59
CA ALA A 99 29.36 42.65 6.28
C ALA A 99 29.85 42.19 7.67
N ARG A 100 29.23 41.16 8.25
CA ARG A 100 29.66 40.55 9.54
C ARG A 100 30.67 39.42 9.36
N ILE A 101 30.79 38.87 8.15
CA ILE A 101 31.68 37.74 7.85
C ILE A 101 33.00 38.24 7.23
N ALA A 102 33.01 39.44 6.62
CA ALA A 102 34.19 40.14 6.13
C ALA A 102 34.92 40.90 7.24
#